data_AF-A0A9E3SXR1-F1
#
_entry.id   AF-A0A9E3SXR1-F1
#
_cell.length_a   1.000
_cell.length_b   1.000
_cell.length_c   1.000
_cell.angle_alpha   90.00
_cell.angle_beta   90.00
_cell.angle_gamma   90.00
#
_symmetry.space_group_name_H-M   'P 1'
#
loop_
_entity.id
_entity.type
_entity.pdbx_description
1 polymer ?
#
loop_
_entity_poly.entity_id
_entity_poly.type
_entity_poly.pdbx_seq_one_letter_code
_entity_poly.pdbx_strand_id
1 'polypeptide(L)'
;SLEEFSNILIYLLRNHIPLNHIFDVSEGLENKIYKASYKTNNVEELMKLVKSKRYTESRIRHILIHLLLNIDKQIFKEFDGPNYIRVLGFNEKGKEMLREIKKKSPLPIITKVSQYKIKLSNTKMFEKDLFATDIYTLAYKNSSIAGLDFIHPLIKL
;
A
#
# COMPACT_ATOMS: atom_id res chain seq x y z
N SER A 1 2.73 -9.72 10.14
CA SER A 1 3.20 -8.43 10.72
C SER A 1 4.02 -7.68 9.66
N LEU A 2 4.40 -6.41 9.88
CA LEU A 2 5.44 -5.76 9.05
C LEU A 2 6.78 -6.51 9.15
N GLU A 3 6.99 -7.24 10.24
CA GLU A 3 8.15 -8.09 10.47
C GLU A 3 8.46 -9.08 9.32
N GLU A 4 7.42 -9.60 8.65
CA GLU A 4 7.56 -10.51 7.50
C GLU A 4 8.31 -9.85 6.33
N PHE A 5 8.32 -8.52 6.27
CA PHE A 5 9.00 -7.73 5.24
C PHE A 5 10.37 -7.20 5.68
N SER A 6 10.89 -7.65 6.84
CA SER A 6 12.14 -7.10 7.41
C SER A 6 13.31 -7.19 6.43
N ASN A 7 13.51 -8.34 5.79
CA ASN A 7 14.63 -8.52 4.85
C ASN A 7 14.54 -7.56 3.64
N ILE A 8 13.35 -7.36 3.09
CA ILE A 8 13.12 -6.48 1.95
C ILE A 8 13.34 -5.02 2.36
N LEU A 9 12.76 -4.59 3.48
CA LEU A 9 12.90 -3.23 3.97
C LEU A 9 14.34 -2.90 4.34
N ILE A 10 15.03 -3.80 5.04
CA ILE A 10 16.44 -3.62 5.40
C ILE A 10 17.32 -3.57 4.14
N TYR A 11 17.04 -4.41 3.14
CA TYR A 11 17.72 -4.32 1.85
C TYR A 11 17.51 -2.95 1.17
N LEU A 12 16.27 -2.48 1.04
CA LEU A 12 15.98 -1.17 0.44
C LEU A 12 16.70 -0.02 1.16
N LEU A 13 16.75 -0.07 2.49
CA LEU A 13 17.43 0.93 3.30
C LEU A 13 18.96 0.89 3.16
N ARG A 14 19.57 -0.30 3.19
CA ARG A 14 21.02 -0.48 3.02
C ARG A 14 21.49 -0.26 1.58
N ASN A 15 20.59 -0.43 0.61
CA ASN A 15 20.80 -0.03 -0.78
C ASN A 15 20.63 1.49 -0.99
N HIS A 16 20.43 2.26 0.09
CA HIS A 16 20.31 3.72 0.08
C HIS A 16 19.24 4.24 -0.89
N ILE A 17 18.10 3.55 -1.01
CA ILE A 17 16.94 4.11 -1.72
C ILE A 17 16.59 5.45 -1.07
N PRO A 18 16.57 6.58 -1.81
CA PRO A 18 16.46 7.90 -1.20
C PRO A 18 15.16 8.06 -0.42
N LEU A 19 15.21 8.34 0.88
CA LEU A 19 13.97 8.47 1.67
C LEU A 19 13.37 9.88 1.61
N ASN A 20 14.13 10.88 1.16
CA ASN A 20 13.69 12.27 1.10
C ASN A 20 12.47 12.50 0.19
N HIS A 21 12.25 11.66 -0.83
CA HIS A 21 11.09 11.74 -1.72
C HIS A 21 9.89 10.94 -1.20
N ILE A 22 10.10 10.02 -0.25
CA ILE A 22 9.03 9.21 0.34
C ILE A 22 8.11 10.11 1.17
N PHE A 23 6.81 9.83 1.09
CA PHE A 23 5.80 10.58 1.82
C PHE A 23 6.07 10.54 3.34
N ASP A 24 5.80 11.66 4.02
CA ASP A 24 5.96 11.85 5.47
C ASP A 24 7.42 11.80 6.01
N VAL A 25 8.43 11.68 5.15
CA VAL A 25 9.84 11.85 5.56
C VAL A 25 10.20 13.34 5.63
N SER A 26 10.49 13.80 6.86
CA SER A 26 11.01 15.14 7.16
C SER A 26 12.52 15.12 7.33
N GLU A 27 13.18 16.25 7.02
CA GLU A 27 14.64 16.40 7.07
C GLU A 27 15.28 15.82 8.34
N GLY A 28 16.34 15.02 8.12
CA GLY A 28 17.13 14.36 9.15
C GLY A 28 16.51 13.06 9.69
N LEU A 29 15.23 12.76 9.41
CA LEU A 29 14.64 11.46 9.77
C LEU A 29 15.23 10.34 8.93
N GLU A 30 15.46 10.57 7.64
CA GLU A 30 16.12 9.64 6.72
C GLU A 30 17.45 9.15 7.28
N ASN A 31 18.27 10.06 7.81
CA ASN A 31 19.57 9.73 8.40
C ASN A 31 19.44 8.83 9.63
N LYS A 32 18.41 9.03 10.45
CA LYS A 32 18.15 8.14 11.61
C LYS A 32 17.73 6.75 11.15
N ILE A 33 16.87 6.66 10.13
CA ILE A 33 16.38 5.39 9.57
C ILE A 33 17.55 4.60 8.97
N TYR A 34 18.37 5.22 8.13
CA TYR A 34 19.55 4.56 7.56
C TYR A 34 20.50 4.07 8.65
N LYS A 35 20.84 4.90 9.64
CA LYS A 35 21.70 4.51 10.76
C LYS A 35 21.12 3.33 11.55
N ALA A 36 19.81 3.29 11.76
CA ALA A 36 19.15 2.17 12.45
C ALA A 36 19.18 0.88 11.60
N SER A 37 19.07 0.97 10.27
CA SER A 37 19.15 -0.22 9.40
C SER A 37 20.50 -0.94 9.43
N TYR A 38 21.58 -0.31 9.88
CA TYR A 38 22.87 -0.98 10.09
C TYR A 38 23.02 -1.62 11.47
N LYS A 39 22.07 -1.41 12.39
CA LYS A 39 22.11 -1.93 13.77
C LYS A 39 21.27 -3.18 13.99
N THR A 40 20.29 -3.43 13.13
CA THR A 40 19.38 -4.58 13.25
C THR A 40 18.92 -5.05 11.87
N ASN A 41 18.49 -6.31 11.80
CA ASN A 41 17.79 -6.90 10.65
C ASN A 41 16.29 -7.04 10.91
N ASN A 42 15.77 -6.63 12.08
CA ASN A 42 14.37 -6.70 12.43
C ASN A 42 13.73 -5.31 12.29
N VAL A 43 12.67 -5.19 11.49
CA VAL A 43 12.04 -3.89 11.22
C VAL A 43 11.33 -3.31 12.45
N GLU A 44 10.81 -4.15 13.34
CA GLU A 44 10.17 -3.68 14.58
C GLU A 44 11.20 -3.11 15.55
N GLU A 45 12.37 -3.75 15.65
CA GLU A 45 13.50 -3.19 16.39
C GLU A 45 14.02 -1.90 15.75
N LEU A 46 14.11 -1.85 14.42
CA LEU A 46 14.49 -0.64 13.69
C LEU A 46 13.54 0.52 14.04
N MET A 47 12.23 0.28 14.02
CA MET A 47 11.24 1.30 14.41
C MET A 47 11.45 1.79 15.84
N LYS A 48 11.74 0.87 16.79
CA LYS A 48 12.06 1.24 18.18
C LYS A 48 13.33 2.09 18.29
N LEU A 49 14.37 1.80 17.50
CA LEU A 49 15.62 2.57 17.46
C LEU A 49 15.44 3.98 16.88
N VAL A 50 14.52 4.16 15.92
CA VAL A 50 14.25 5.45 15.27
C VAL A 50 13.26 6.31 16.09
N LYS A 51 12.36 5.65 16.83
CA LYS A 51 11.33 6.29 17.66
C LYS A 51 11.92 7.36 18.58
N SER A 52 11.24 8.50 18.65
CA SER A 52 11.60 9.59 19.57
C SER A 52 10.37 10.41 19.92
N LYS A 53 10.47 11.37 20.84
CA LYS A 53 9.38 12.31 21.13
C LYS A 53 8.86 13.03 19.87
N ARG A 54 9.74 13.29 18.89
CA ARG A 54 9.40 13.95 17.61
C ARG A 54 8.83 12.99 16.56
N TYR A 55 9.15 11.70 16.63
CA TYR A 55 8.83 10.70 15.60
C TYR A 55 8.13 9.50 16.24
N THR A 56 6.81 9.42 16.06
CA THR A 56 6.00 8.31 16.56
C THR A 56 6.28 7.04 15.79
N GLU A 57 6.04 5.90 16.42
CA GLU A 57 6.23 4.60 15.79
C GLU A 57 5.29 4.40 14.59
N SER A 58 4.03 4.84 14.69
CA SER A 58 3.07 4.79 13.58
C SER A 58 3.55 5.58 12.36
N ARG A 59 4.14 6.76 12.57
CA ARG A 59 4.72 7.56 11.49
C ARG A 59 5.87 6.83 10.79
N ILE A 60 6.78 6.24 11.56
CA ILE A 60 7.90 5.46 11.02
C ILE A 60 7.36 4.24 10.26
N ARG A 61 6.35 3.56 10.80
CA ARG A 61 5.66 2.44 10.15
C ARG A 61 5.07 2.84 8.80
N HIS A 62 4.37 3.97 8.72
CA HIS A 62 3.81 4.48 7.45
C HIS A 62 4.91 4.78 6.44
N ILE A 63 6.00 5.44 6.84
CA ILE A 63 7.16 5.70 5.98
C ILE A 63 7.72 4.40 5.39
N LEU A 64 7.87 3.35 6.20
CA LEU A 64 8.38 2.06 5.75
C LEU A 64 7.41 1.38 4.78
N ILE A 65 6.10 1.47 5.02
CA ILE A 65 5.08 0.96 4.09
C ILE A 65 5.12 1.75 2.78
N HIS A 66 5.25 3.08 2.83
CA HIS A 66 5.38 3.92 1.64
C HIS A 66 6.65 3.60 0.85
N LEU A 67 7.78 3.34 1.53
CA LEU A 67 9.01 2.86 0.90
C LEU A 67 8.78 1.51 0.20
N LEU A 68 8.16 0.55 0.87
CA LEU A 68 7.87 -0.77 0.34
C LEU A 68 6.97 -0.71 -0.91
N LEU A 69 5.99 0.18 -0.90
CA LEU A 69 5.01 0.36 -1.98
C LEU A 69 5.44 1.40 -3.04
N ASN A 70 6.64 1.97 -2.88
CA ASN A 70 7.16 3.06 -3.71
C ASN A 70 6.15 4.21 -3.85
N ILE A 71 5.61 4.69 -2.72
CA ILE A 71 4.67 5.81 -2.64
C ILE A 71 5.46 7.06 -2.22
N ASP A 72 5.64 7.96 -3.18
CA ASP A 72 6.37 9.20 -2.98
C ASP A 72 5.44 10.40 -2.74
N LYS A 73 6.05 11.54 -2.47
CA LYS A 73 5.36 12.82 -2.27
C LYS A 73 4.60 13.30 -3.51
N GLN A 74 4.97 12.87 -4.72
CA GLN A 74 4.30 13.28 -5.95
C GLN A 74 3.02 12.47 -6.17
N ILE A 75 3.07 11.16 -5.98
CA ILE A 75 1.92 10.25 -6.01
C ILE A 75 0.85 10.73 -5.03
N PHE A 76 1.25 11.07 -3.80
CA PHE A 76 0.30 11.56 -2.80
C PHE A 76 -0.37 12.89 -3.20
N LYS A 77 0.35 13.78 -3.89
CA LYS A 77 -0.21 15.03 -4.42
C LYS A 77 -1.09 14.82 -5.64
N GLU A 78 -0.79 13.81 -6.46
CA GLU A 78 -1.58 13.46 -7.64
C GLU A 78 -2.96 12.90 -7.24
N PHE A 79 -3.04 12.20 -6.10
CA PHE A 79 -4.26 11.58 -5.61
C PHE A 79 -5.06 12.55 -4.71
N ASP A 80 -5.87 13.40 -5.32
CA ASP A 80 -6.81 14.29 -4.62
C ASP A 80 -8.13 13.57 -4.28
N GLY A 81 -8.03 12.57 -3.41
CA GLY A 81 -9.14 11.69 -3.01
C GLY A 81 -9.31 10.45 -3.90
N PRO A 82 -10.32 9.60 -3.63
CA PRO A 82 -10.48 8.33 -4.32
C PRO A 82 -11.00 8.51 -5.76
N ASN A 83 -10.34 7.86 -6.72
CA ASN A 83 -10.72 7.90 -8.13
C ASN A 83 -11.70 6.79 -8.53
N TYR A 84 -12.00 5.83 -7.66
CA TYR A 84 -12.88 4.69 -7.93
C TYR A 84 -13.49 4.10 -6.68
N ILE A 85 -14.53 3.28 -6.88
CA ILE A 85 -15.10 2.40 -5.87
C ILE A 85 -14.77 0.96 -6.25
N ARG A 86 -13.98 0.27 -5.43
CA ARG A 86 -13.64 -1.15 -5.61
C ARG A 86 -14.59 -2.00 -4.79
N VAL A 87 -15.40 -2.81 -5.46
CA VAL A 87 -16.26 -3.79 -4.78
C VAL A 87 -15.43 -5.03 -4.46
N LEU A 88 -15.43 -5.45 -3.20
CA LEU A 88 -14.71 -6.67 -2.76
C LEU A 88 -15.69 -7.83 -2.49
N GLY A 89 -16.92 -7.52 -2.10
CA GLY A 89 -17.99 -8.49 -1.88
C GLY A 89 -19.33 -7.83 -1.62
N PHE A 90 -20.40 -8.62 -1.62
CA PHE A 90 -21.77 -8.18 -1.31
C PHE A 90 -22.64 -9.38 -0.88
N ASN A 91 -23.68 -9.11 -0.10
CA ASN A 91 -24.83 -10.01 0.07
C ASN A 91 -25.98 -9.60 -0.87
N GLU A 92 -27.12 -10.30 -0.87
CA GLU A 92 -28.23 -9.97 -1.77
C GLU A 92 -28.79 -8.54 -1.58
N LYS A 93 -28.89 -8.04 -0.34
CA LYS A 93 -29.27 -6.64 -0.09
C LYS A 93 -28.24 -5.65 -0.64
N GLY A 94 -26.95 -5.94 -0.45
CA GLY A 94 -25.84 -5.14 -0.97
C GLY A 94 -25.82 -5.11 -2.50
N LYS A 95 -26.19 -6.21 -3.16
CA LYS A 95 -26.30 -6.29 -4.62
C LYS A 95 -27.40 -5.36 -5.16
N GLU A 96 -28.55 -5.29 -4.50
CA GLU A 96 -29.61 -4.34 -4.84
C GLU A 96 -29.13 -2.89 -4.68
N MET A 97 -28.50 -2.58 -3.54
CA MET A 97 -27.94 -1.25 -3.29
C MET A 97 -26.87 -0.87 -4.32
N LEU A 98 -25.98 -1.80 -4.69
CA LEU A 98 -24.96 -1.58 -5.71
C LEU A 98 -25.54 -1.25 -7.08
N ARG A 99 -26.71 -1.78 -7.44
CA ARG A 99 -27.41 -1.42 -8.69
C ARG A 99 -27.80 0.06 -8.69
N GLU A 100 -28.28 0.56 -7.56
CA GLU A 100 -28.67 1.97 -7.42
C GLU A 100 -27.46 2.90 -7.33
N ILE A 101 -26.41 2.52 -6.60
CA ILE A 101 -25.15 3.28 -6.53
C ILE A 101 -24.54 3.41 -7.93
N LYS A 102 -24.53 2.35 -8.75
CA LYS A 102 -24.01 2.40 -10.12
C LYS A 102 -24.67 3.46 -11.00
N LYS A 103 -25.95 3.79 -10.76
CA LYS A 103 -26.69 4.80 -11.54
C LYS A 103 -26.38 6.23 -11.09
N LYS A 104 -25.98 6.42 -9.83
CA LYS A 104 -25.88 7.74 -9.18
C LYS A 104 -24.45 8.14 -8.81
N SER A 105 -23.52 7.19 -8.76
CA SER A 105 -22.16 7.42 -8.31
C SER A 105 -21.40 8.34 -9.27
N PRO A 106 -20.75 9.40 -8.77
CA PRO A 106 -19.83 10.20 -9.58
C PRO A 106 -18.51 9.47 -9.86
N LEU A 107 -18.21 8.40 -9.11
CA LEU A 107 -16.99 7.61 -9.26
C LEU A 107 -17.27 6.30 -10.03
N PRO A 108 -16.32 5.87 -10.88
CA PRO A 108 -16.39 4.59 -11.56
C PRO A 108 -16.34 3.43 -10.56
N ILE A 109 -17.22 2.44 -10.77
CA ILE A 109 -17.31 1.25 -9.91
C ILE A 109 -16.65 0.05 -10.58
N ILE A 110 -15.62 -0.49 -9.91
CA ILE A 110 -14.85 -1.64 -10.33
C ILE A 110 -15.32 -2.88 -9.58
N THR A 111 -16.02 -3.77 -10.29
CA THR A 111 -16.46 -5.08 -9.80
C THR A 111 -15.64 -6.23 -10.36
N LYS A 112 -15.06 -6.04 -11.55
CA LYS A 112 -14.16 -7.00 -12.19
C LYS A 112 -12.84 -6.29 -12.41
N VAL A 113 -11.78 -6.79 -11.77
CA VAL A 113 -10.45 -6.16 -11.83
C VAL A 113 -10.01 -5.99 -13.28
N SER A 114 -10.20 -6.98 -14.16
CA SER A 114 -9.81 -6.89 -15.58
C SER A 114 -10.41 -5.71 -16.38
N GLN A 115 -11.40 -5.00 -15.85
CA GLN A 115 -12.04 -3.85 -16.52
C GLN A 115 -11.47 -2.49 -16.09
N TYR A 116 -10.51 -2.42 -15.14
CA TYR A 116 -10.06 -1.14 -14.59
C TYR A 116 -9.50 -0.19 -15.66
N LYS A 117 -8.72 -0.70 -16.61
CA LYS A 117 -8.15 0.10 -17.71
C LYS A 117 -9.20 0.72 -18.64
N ILE A 118 -10.38 0.12 -18.73
CA ILE A 118 -11.49 0.61 -19.56
C ILE A 118 -12.33 1.62 -18.78
N LYS A 119 -12.45 1.44 -17.46
CA LYS A 119 -13.34 2.23 -16.61
C LYS A 119 -12.69 3.47 -15.97
N LEU A 120 -11.37 3.48 -15.84
CA LEU A 120 -10.64 4.55 -15.16
C LEU A 120 -9.90 5.42 -16.18
N SER A 121 -10.02 6.73 -16.05
CA SER A 121 -9.23 7.70 -16.82
C SER A 121 -7.78 7.79 -16.32
N ASN A 122 -7.55 7.58 -15.03
CA ASN A 122 -6.23 7.43 -14.42
C ASN A 122 -6.16 6.11 -13.66
N THR A 123 -5.28 5.21 -14.07
CA THR A 123 -5.15 3.87 -13.50
C THR A 123 -4.16 3.78 -12.35
N LYS A 124 -3.32 4.81 -12.13
CA LYS A 124 -2.17 4.73 -11.21
C LYS A 124 -2.55 4.35 -9.78
N MET A 125 -3.63 4.89 -9.24
CA MET A 125 -4.11 4.55 -7.90
C MET A 125 -4.51 3.08 -7.82
N PHE A 126 -5.24 2.59 -8.82
CA PHE A 126 -5.65 1.19 -8.88
C PHE A 126 -4.45 0.25 -9.05
N GLU A 127 -3.46 0.64 -9.86
CA GLU A 127 -2.22 -0.11 -10.03
C GLU A 127 -1.38 -0.16 -8.74
N LYS A 128 -1.43 0.88 -7.89
CA LYS A 128 -0.82 0.85 -6.56
C LYS A 128 -1.52 -0.13 -5.62
N ASP A 129 -2.85 -0.22 -5.66
CA ASP A 129 -3.58 -1.25 -4.93
C ASP A 129 -3.19 -2.66 -5.40
N LEU A 130 -3.11 -2.89 -6.72
CA LEU A 130 -2.67 -4.17 -7.27
C LEU A 130 -1.25 -4.53 -6.80
N PHE A 131 -0.33 -3.58 -6.89
CA PHE A 131 1.04 -3.77 -6.43
C PHE A 131 1.10 -4.04 -4.92
N ALA A 132 0.29 -3.36 -4.12
CA ALA A 132 0.22 -3.61 -2.68
C ALA A 132 -0.25 -5.04 -2.38
N THR A 133 -1.25 -5.55 -3.10
CA THR A 133 -1.66 -6.97 -3.01
C THR A 133 -0.50 -7.90 -3.37
N ASP A 134 0.19 -7.64 -4.48
CA ASP A 134 1.30 -8.47 -4.95
C ASP A 134 2.44 -8.53 -3.93
N ILE A 135 2.83 -7.38 -3.37
CA ILE A 135 3.84 -7.32 -2.32
C ILE A 135 3.34 -8.02 -1.06
N TYR A 136 2.08 -7.84 -0.68
CA TYR A 136 1.51 -8.52 0.50
C TYR A 136 1.63 -10.04 0.42
N THR A 137 1.51 -10.63 -0.78
CA THR A 137 1.65 -12.08 -0.96
C THR A 137 3.03 -12.63 -0.65
N LEU A 138 4.08 -11.80 -0.68
CA LEU A 138 5.44 -12.21 -0.32
C LEU A 138 5.56 -12.64 1.14
N ALA A 139 4.62 -12.23 2.00
CA ALA A 139 4.55 -12.68 3.39
C ALA A 139 3.77 -14.00 3.59
N TYR A 140 3.25 -14.61 2.51
CA TYR A 140 2.52 -15.87 2.62
C TYR A 140 3.49 -17.03 2.85
N LYS A 141 3.22 -17.84 3.88
CA LYS A 141 4.03 -19.03 4.18
C LYS A 141 3.92 -20.11 3.10
N ASN A 142 2.77 -20.20 2.43
CA ASN A 142 2.47 -21.16 1.38
C ASN A 142 1.74 -20.46 0.24
N SER A 143 1.89 -20.98 -0.99
CA SER A 143 1.15 -20.50 -2.17
C SER A 143 1.31 -18.99 -2.44
N SER A 144 2.49 -18.43 -2.15
CA SER A 144 2.85 -17.05 -2.51
C SER A 144 2.84 -16.89 -4.02
N ILE A 145 1.88 -16.14 -4.55
CA ILE A 145 1.76 -15.82 -5.97
C ILE A 145 1.20 -14.41 -6.13
N ALA A 146 1.77 -13.65 -7.07
CA ALA A 146 1.25 -12.34 -7.45
C ALA A 146 -0.07 -12.46 -8.26
N GLY A 147 -0.79 -11.36 -8.40
CA GLY A 147 -1.99 -11.25 -9.23
C GLY A 147 -3.26 -11.79 -8.57
N LEU A 148 -3.29 -11.97 -7.24
CA LEU A 148 -4.46 -12.50 -6.52
C LEU A 148 -5.74 -11.71 -6.78
N ASP A 149 -5.60 -10.41 -7.01
CA ASP A 149 -6.72 -9.53 -7.35
C ASP A 149 -7.45 -9.92 -8.65
N PHE A 150 -6.79 -10.63 -9.56
CA PHE A 150 -7.41 -11.13 -10.79
C PHE A 150 -8.03 -12.53 -10.62
N ILE A 151 -7.61 -13.26 -9.60
CA ILE A 151 -7.98 -14.67 -9.38
C ILE A 151 -9.16 -14.77 -8.41
N HIS A 152 -9.22 -13.91 -7.41
CA HIS A 152 -10.29 -13.94 -6.43
C HIS A 152 -11.57 -13.28 -6.97
N PRO A 153 -12.68 -14.03 -7.09
CA PRO A 153 -13.96 -13.44 -7.44
C PRO A 153 -14.50 -12.60 -6.27
N LEU A 154 -15.50 -11.77 -6.58
CA LEU A 154 -16.25 -11.06 -5.54
C LEU A 154 -16.82 -12.05 -4.53
N ILE A 155 -16.62 -11.73 -3.24
CA ILE A 155 -17.19 -12.54 -2.16
C ILE A 155 -18.70 -12.33 -2.14
N LYS A 156 -19.45 -13.42 -2.31
CA LYS A 156 -20.91 -13.45 -2.13
C LYS A 156 -21.20 -13.98 -0.73
N LEU A 157 -21.78 -13.13 0.11
CA LEU A 157 -22.13 -13.42 1.50
C LEU A 157 -23.58 -13.88 1.64
#